data_AF-A0A7C2C5E5-F1
#
_entry.id   AF-A0A7C2C5E5-F1
#
_cell.length_a   1.000
_cell.length_b   1.000
_cell.length_c   1.000
_cell.angle_alpha   90.00
_cell.angle_beta   90.00
_cell.angle_gamma   90.00
#
_symmetry.space_group_name_H-M   'P 1'
#
loop_
_entity.id
_entity.type
_entity.pdbx_description
1 polymer ?
#
loop_
_entity_poly.entity_id
_entity_poly.type
_entity_poly.pdbx_seq_one_letter_code
_entity_poly.pdbx_strand_id
1 'polypeptide(L)'
;MPAYFIDSVLWGDLFSTAEVRAIFDDRAYVRRVLEVEAALAEAEAELGLIPAWAAAEIRRKARLENVDLGAIRAEFDRTRHQIMPVVHALARACGGGAGE
;
A
#
# COMPACT_ATOMS: atom_id res chain seq x y z
N MET A 1 -2.21 27.49 -5.66
CA MET A 1 -0.76 27.29 -5.65
C MET A 1 -0.47 26.10 -4.75
N PRO A 2 0.37 25.14 -5.15
CA PRO A 2 0.76 24.02 -4.27
C PRO A 2 1.36 24.54 -2.95
N ALA A 3 1.13 23.81 -1.86
CA ALA A 3 1.62 24.20 -0.54
C ALA A 3 3.15 23.98 -0.41
N TYR A 4 3.68 22.95 -1.07
CA TYR A 4 5.11 22.67 -1.11
C TYR A 4 5.67 22.88 -2.52
N PHE A 5 6.90 23.39 -2.62
CA PHE A 5 7.55 23.66 -3.91
C PHE A 5 7.76 22.39 -4.75
N ILE A 6 8.03 21.27 -4.09
CA ILE A 6 8.20 19.96 -4.73
C ILE A 6 6.94 19.51 -5.47
N ASP A 7 5.74 19.94 -5.05
CA ASP A 7 4.48 19.58 -5.71
C ASP A 7 4.14 20.50 -6.90
N SER A 8 4.98 21.50 -7.17
CA SER A 8 4.76 22.44 -8.28
C SER A 8 5.13 21.84 -9.63
N VAL A 9 4.16 21.83 -10.54
CA VAL A 9 4.39 21.48 -11.96
C VAL A 9 5.36 22.45 -12.64
N LEU A 10 5.43 23.70 -12.19
CA LEU A 10 6.27 24.74 -12.82
C LEU A 10 7.69 24.80 -12.26
N TRP A 11 7.86 24.50 -10.97
CA TRP A 11 9.11 24.78 -10.24
C TRP A 11 9.62 23.57 -9.44
N GLY A 12 8.90 22.45 -9.44
CA GLY A 12 9.23 21.28 -8.62
C GLY A 12 10.60 20.70 -8.95
N ASP A 13 11.05 20.82 -10.20
CA ASP A 13 12.37 20.36 -10.65
C ASP A 13 13.52 21.27 -10.20
N LEU A 14 13.24 22.46 -9.67
CA LEU A 14 14.26 23.30 -9.03
C LEU A 14 14.59 22.83 -7.60
N PHE A 15 13.66 22.12 -6.96
CA PHE A 15 13.73 21.76 -5.55
C PHE A 15 13.67 20.24 -5.30
N SER A 16 13.55 19.44 -6.36
CA SER A 16 13.47 17.98 -6.29
C SER A 16 13.69 17.37 -7.69
N THR A 17 13.70 16.04 -7.76
CA THR A 17 13.71 15.29 -9.02
C THR A 17 12.44 14.47 -9.17
N ALA A 18 12.14 14.02 -10.39
CA ALA A 18 11.00 13.16 -10.65
C ALA A 18 11.06 11.86 -9.82
N GLU A 19 12.26 11.31 -9.62
CA GLU A 19 12.50 10.11 -8.83
C GLU A 19 12.16 10.31 -7.36
N VAL A 20 12.56 11.44 -6.76
CA VAL A 20 12.24 11.75 -5.35
C VAL A 20 10.73 11.91 -5.19
N ARG A 21 10.06 12.65 -6.07
CA ARG A 21 8.60 12.82 -6.01
C ARG A 21 7.85 11.51 -6.16
N ALA A 22 8.33 10.61 -7.02
CA ALA A 22 7.74 9.28 -7.19
C ALA A 22 7.88 8.39 -5.94
N ILE A 23 8.81 8.66 -5.03
CA ILE A 23 8.92 7.94 -3.74
C ILE A 23 7.82 8.38 -2.77
N PHE A 24 7.49 9.67 -2.75
CA PHE A 24 6.54 10.28 -1.81
C PHE A 24 5.11 10.41 -2.35
N ASP A 25 4.85 9.90 -3.55
CA ASP A 25 3.51 9.81 -4.12
C ASP A 25 2.59 8.86 -3.31
N ASP A 26 1.32 9.22 -3.15
CA ASP A 26 0.36 8.42 -2.37
C ASP A 26 0.20 6.99 -2.90
N ARG A 27 0.25 6.79 -4.23
CA ARG A 27 0.17 5.45 -4.82
C ARG A 27 1.45 4.68 -4.53
N ALA A 28 2.60 5.34 -4.49
CA ALA A 28 3.86 4.73 -4.11
C ALA A 28 3.88 4.32 -2.63
N TYR A 29 3.28 5.11 -1.75
CA TYR A 29 3.07 4.76 -0.34
C TYR A 29 2.22 3.49 -0.20
N VAL A 30 1.02 3.47 -0.81
CA VAL A 30 0.13 2.31 -0.73
C VAL A 30 0.80 1.06 -1.31
N ARG A 31 1.49 1.18 -2.46
CA ARG A 31 2.23 0.05 -3.05
C ARG A 31 3.28 -0.50 -2.10
N ARG A 32 4.04 0.37 -1.41
CA ARG A 32 5.06 -0.05 -0.46
C ARG A 32 4.47 -0.78 0.75
N VAL A 33 3.34 -0.30 1.27
CA VAL A 33 2.62 -1.02 2.35
C VAL A 33 2.20 -2.41 1.85
N LEU A 34 1.62 -2.53 0.66
CA LEU A 34 1.25 -3.82 0.09
C LEU A 34 2.44 -4.78 -0.07
N GLU A 35 3.58 -4.30 -0.55
CA GLU A 35 4.81 -5.12 -0.67
C GLU A 35 5.33 -5.55 0.72
N VAL A 36 5.23 -4.69 1.74
CA VAL A 36 5.61 -5.04 3.12
C VAL A 36 4.71 -6.14 3.66
N GLU A 37 3.39 -6.02 3.51
CA GLU A 37 2.43 -7.05 3.97
C GLU A 37 2.65 -8.40 3.24
N ALA A 38 2.96 -8.36 1.94
CA ALA A 38 3.27 -9.56 1.20
C ALA A 38 4.58 -10.24 1.67
N ALA A 39 5.63 -9.46 1.90
CA ALA A 39 6.89 -9.97 2.42
C ALA A 39 6.74 -10.49 3.86
N LEU A 40 5.90 -9.84 4.68
CA LEU A 40 5.56 -10.31 6.02
C LEU A 40 4.88 -11.68 5.95
N ALA A 41 3.85 -11.83 5.11
CA ALA A 41 3.15 -13.10 4.94
C ALA A 41 4.07 -14.23 4.44
N GLU A 42 4.99 -13.92 3.52
CA GLU A 42 6.01 -14.88 3.06
C GLU A 42 6.91 -15.33 4.22
N ALA A 43 7.40 -14.40 5.05
CA ALA A 43 8.21 -14.73 6.22
C ALA A 43 7.42 -15.54 7.28
N GLU A 44 6.15 -15.21 7.50
CA GLU A 44 5.27 -15.96 8.40
C GLU A 44 5.03 -17.39 7.92
N ALA A 45 4.87 -17.59 6.61
CA ALA A 45 4.76 -18.93 6.02
C ALA A 45 6.06 -19.74 6.13
N GLU A 46 7.22 -19.11 5.93
CA GLU A 46 8.53 -19.76 6.13
C GLU A 46 8.71 -20.26 7.59
N LEU A 47 8.17 -19.52 8.56
CA LEU A 47 8.15 -19.89 9.97
C LEU A 47 7.02 -20.87 10.34
N GLY A 48 6.13 -21.20 9.40
CA GLY A 48 4.98 -22.08 9.63
C GLY A 48 3.86 -21.47 10.45
N LEU A 49 3.81 -20.14 10.58
CA LEU A 49 2.76 -19.42 11.32
C LEU A 49 1.46 -19.34 10.52
N ILE A 50 1.56 -19.20 9.20
CA ILE A 50 0.41 -19.25 8.28
C ILE A 50 0.63 -20.32 7.20
N PRO A 51 -0.44 -20.86 6.59
CA PRO A 51 -0.29 -21.78 5.47
C PRO A 51 0.39 -21.12 4.27
N ALA A 52 1.28 -21.84 3.57
CA ALA A 52 1.97 -21.33 2.38
C ALA A 52 1.03 -20.84 1.27
N TRP A 53 -0.17 -21.43 1.16
CA TRP A 53 -1.17 -20.99 0.19
C TRP A 53 -1.73 -19.59 0.51
N ALA A 54 -1.82 -19.22 1.80
CA ALA A 54 -2.31 -17.93 2.23
C ALA A 54 -1.29 -16.83 1.89
N ALA A 55 -0.01 -17.06 2.19
CA ALA A 55 1.08 -16.17 1.79
C ALA A 55 1.12 -15.95 0.26
N ALA A 56 0.96 -17.04 -0.52
CA ALA A 56 0.91 -16.96 -1.98
C ALA A 56 -0.28 -16.11 -2.48
N GLU A 57 -1.44 -16.22 -1.84
CA GLU A 57 -2.62 -15.41 -2.18
C GLU A 57 -2.41 -13.92 -1.83
N ILE A 58 -1.90 -13.63 -0.63
CA ILE A 58 -1.55 -12.26 -0.22
C ILE A 58 -0.57 -11.64 -1.22
N ARG A 59 0.52 -12.35 -1.56
CA ARG A 59 1.50 -11.85 -2.54
C ARG A 59 0.88 -11.58 -3.91
N ARG A 60 0.00 -12.46 -4.36
CA ARG A 60 -0.70 -12.29 -5.64
C ARG A 60 -1.60 -11.06 -5.63
N LYS A 61 -2.22 -10.76 -4.49
CA LYS A 61 -3.21 -9.70 -4.32
C LYS A 61 -2.64 -8.36 -3.90
N ALA A 62 -1.44 -8.31 -3.33
CA ALA A 62 -0.69 -7.12 -2.95
C ALA A 62 -0.25 -6.25 -4.14
N ARG A 63 -1.23 -5.71 -4.89
CA ARG A 63 -1.04 -4.88 -6.07
C ARG A 63 -2.02 -3.72 -6.05
N LEU A 64 -1.59 -2.55 -6.55
CA LEU A 64 -2.40 -1.34 -6.55
C LEU A 64 -3.72 -1.52 -7.31
N GLU A 65 -3.72 -2.29 -8.40
CA GLU A 65 -4.90 -2.59 -9.21
C GLU A 65 -5.97 -3.41 -8.49
N ASN A 66 -5.62 -4.06 -7.38
CA ASN A 66 -6.55 -4.89 -6.60
C ASN A 66 -7.18 -4.12 -5.42
N VAL A 67 -6.78 -2.87 -5.17
CA VAL A 67 -7.26 -2.08 -4.04
C VAL A 67 -7.93 -0.78 -4.49
N ASP A 68 -8.98 -0.36 -3.78
CA ASP A 68 -9.69 0.89 -4.04
C ASP A 68 -9.14 2.01 -3.15
N LEU A 69 -8.41 2.95 -3.77
CA LEU A 69 -7.85 4.12 -3.07
C LEU A 69 -8.92 5.06 -2.48
N GLY A 70 -10.10 5.13 -3.09
CA GLY A 70 -11.22 5.90 -2.56
C GLY A 70 -11.77 5.29 -1.28
N ALA A 71 -11.92 3.96 -1.25
CA ALA A 71 -12.31 3.22 -0.05
C ALA A 71 -11.26 3.34 1.07
N ILE A 72 -9.97 3.23 0.72
CA ILE A 72 -8.84 3.45 1.66
C ILE A 72 -8.93 4.85 2.27
N ARG A 73 -9.15 5.88 1.43
CA ARG A 73 -9.29 7.26 1.91
C ARG A 73 -10.48 7.44 2.85
N ALA A 74 -11.64 6.90 2.51
CA ALA A 74 -12.83 6.98 3.35
C ALA A 74 -12.62 6.31 4.72
N GLU A 75 -11.93 5.16 4.72
CA GLU A 75 -11.59 4.46 5.95
C GLU A 75 -10.52 5.20 6.78
N PHE A 76 -9.53 5.81 6.13
CA PHE A 76 -8.56 6.71 6.76
C PHE A 76 -9.27 7.90 7.45
N ASP A 77 -10.21 8.56 6.78
CA ASP A 77 -10.92 9.72 7.34
C ASP A 77 -11.69 9.36 8.62
N ARG A 78 -12.23 8.14 8.69
CA ARG A 78 -12.94 7.58 9.85
C ARG A 78 -12.02 7.14 10.98
N THR A 79 -10.94 6.44 10.66
CA THR A 79 -10.09 5.73 11.65
C THR A 79 -8.85 6.51 12.06
N ARG A 80 -8.38 7.42 11.21
CA ARG A 80 -7.11 8.16 11.31
C ARG A 80 -5.86 7.28 11.39
N HIS A 81 -5.98 6.00 11.04
CA HIS A 81 -4.86 5.07 10.93
C HIS A 81 -4.31 5.09 9.50
N GLN A 82 -2.99 5.17 9.34
CA GLN A 82 -2.37 5.31 8.01
C GLN A 82 -2.23 3.97 7.27
N ILE A 83 -1.89 2.90 8.00
CA ILE A 83 -1.59 1.59 7.43
C ILE A 83 -2.83 0.68 7.41
N MET A 84 -3.60 0.64 8.50
CA MET A 84 -4.74 -0.28 8.64
C MET A 84 -5.77 -0.23 7.50
N PRO A 85 -6.15 0.95 6.96
CA PRO A 85 -7.04 1.01 5.79
C PRO A 85 -6.49 0.26 4.57
N VAL A 86 -5.17 0.29 4.37
CA VAL A 86 -4.49 -0.44 3.28
C VAL A 86 -4.50 -1.93 3.56
N VAL A 87 -4.20 -2.35 4.80
CA VAL A 87 -4.25 -3.77 5.22
C VAL A 87 -5.66 -4.35 5.04
N HIS A 88 -6.69 -3.63 5.49
CA HIS A 88 -8.07 -4.08 5.29
C HIS A 88 -8.47 -4.11 3.80
N ALA A 89 -7.96 -3.18 2.98
CA ALA A 89 -8.18 -3.22 1.55
C ALA A 89 -7.53 -4.46 0.90
N LEU A 90 -6.32 -4.82 1.32
CA LEU A 90 -5.63 -6.03 0.89
C LEU A 90 -6.39 -7.29 1.34
N ALA A 91 -6.80 -7.35 2.61
CA ALA A 91 -7.58 -8.46 3.16
C ALA A 91 -8.87 -8.70 2.36
N ARG A 92 -9.62 -7.64 2.04
CA ARG A 92 -10.82 -7.72 1.19
C ARG A 92 -10.53 -8.20 -0.24
N ALA A 93 -9.33 -7.94 -0.75
CA ALA A 93 -8.93 -8.39 -2.08
C ALA A 93 -8.55 -9.88 -2.10
N CYS A 94 -8.09 -10.44 -0.98
CA CYS A 94 -7.71 -11.84 -0.82
C CYS A 94 -8.93 -12.77 -0.76
N GLY A 95 -8.80 -13.93 -1.40
CA GLY A 95 -9.77 -15.01 -1.28
C GLY A 95 -9.48 -15.96 -0.11
N GLY A 96 -10.49 -16.76 0.26
CA GLY A 96 -10.30 -17.95 1.11
C GLY A 96 -9.94 -17.68 2.58
N GLY A 97 -10.09 -16.45 3.08
CA GLY A 97 -9.70 -16.08 4.45
C GLY A 97 -8.20 -15.86 4.62
N ALA A 98 -7.44 -15.73 3.53
CA ALA A 98 -5.99 -15.51 3.62
C ALA A 98 -5.58 -14.18 4.28
N GLY A 99 -6.49 -13.21 4.41
CA GLY A 99 -6.22 -11.91 5.02
C GLY A 99 -6.97 -11.65 6.34
N GLU A 100 -7.47 -12.71 6.99
CA GLU A 100 -8.14 -12.65 8.30
C GLU A 100 -7.21 -12.98 9.47
#